data_AF-A0AB39X7L6-F1
#
_entry.id   AF-A0AB39X7L6-F1
#
_cell.length_a   1.000
_cell.length_b   1.000
_cell.length_c   1.000
_cell.angle_alpha   90.00
_cell.angle_beta   90.00
_cell.angle_gamma   90.00
#
_symmetry.space_group_name_H-M   'P 1'
#
loop_
_entity.id
_entity.type
_entity.pdbx_description
1 polymer ?
#
loop_
_entity_poly.entity_id
_entity_poly.type
_entity_poly.pdbx_seq_one_letter_code
_entity_poly.pdbx_strand_id
1 'polypeptide(L)'
;MYMQARYYDPVIGRFYSNDPVGFLADNVHSFGRYTYVNNNPYKYVDPDGKYGRRSGWTDEKWKKFDSAQKALGEKMASASESLKSQAAGLQEGESTSDGYSASDLTSMASSLDKGLAAINDNGTGGHFANAESMKGNLAGTGVIGGKTITMNTSHANFGNNQSTKFTIGHESLHNAGLTHPKHIGFVPYRFGSFGQRMSYKNLPKHKQVTNPDHVMSQVFP
;
A
#
# COMPACT_ATOMS: atom_id res chain seq x y z
N MET A 1 -20.87 -16.41 17.17
CA MET A 1 -19.81 -15.47 17.60
C MET A 1 -20.12 -14.08 17.06
N TYR A 2 -20.08 -13.06 17.91
CA TYR A 2 -20.24 -11.67 17.48
C TYR A 2 -18.88 -11.13 17.04
N MET A 3 -18.76 -10.73 15.77
CA MET A 3 -17.55 -10.18 15.15
C MET A 3 -17.82 -8.72 14.77
N GLN A 4 -18.25 -7.91 15.73
CA GLN A 4 -18.53 -6.47 15.57
C GLN A 4 -19.54 -6.11 14.46
N ALA A 5 -19.15 -6.11 13.18
CA ALA A 5 -20.04 -5.79 12.07
C ALA A 5 -21.02 -6.92 11.72
N ARG A 6 -20.70 -8.18 12.06
CA ARG A 6 -21.53 -9.34 11.70
C ARG A 6 -21.55 -10.40 12.80
N TYR A 7 -22.62 -11.20 12.80
CA TYR A 7 -22.69 -12.43 13.61
C TYR A 7 -22.26 -13.62 12.76
N TYR A 8 -21.21 -14.31 13.20
CA TYR A 8 -20.68 -15.52 12.57
C TYR A 8 -21.17 -16.78 13.28
N ASP A 9 -21.61 -17.77 12.53
CA ASP A 9 -21.97 -19.09 13.03
C ASP A 9 -20.85 -20.10 12.75
N PRO A 10 -20.13 -20.55 13.80
CA PRO A 10 -19.06 -21.53 13.64
C PRO A 10 -19.55 -22.94 13.28
N VAL A 11 -20.83 -23.28 13.47
CA VAL A 11 -21.39 -24.60 13.15
C VAL A 11 -21.60 -24.74 11.64
N ILE A 12 -22.10 -23.68 10.98
CA ILE A 12 -22.33 -23.67 9.53
C ILE A 12 -21.18 -23.02 8.73
N GLY A 13 -20.25 -22.35 9.41
CA GLY A 13 -19.08 -21.72 8.79
C GLY A 13 -19.37 -20.43 8.02
N ARG A 14 -20.42 -19.67 8.38
CA ARG A 14 -20.91 -18.51 7.61
C ARG A 14 -21.39 -17.37 8.51
N PHE A 15 -21.51 -16.17 7.95
CA PHE A 15 -22.18 -15.04 8.61
C PHE A 15 -23.71 -15.14 8.47
N TYR A 16 -24.44 -14.70 9.50
CA TYR A 16 -25.90 -14.63 9.47
C TYR A 16 -26.43 -13.39 8.72
N SER A 17 -25.62 -12.33 8.65
CA SER A 17 -25.95 -11.10 7.93
C SER A 17 -25.14 -10.98 6.66
N ASN A 18 -25.76 -10.34 5.67
CA ASN A 18 -25.14 -10.02 4.40
C ASN A 18 -23.92 -9.11 4.64
N ASP A 19 -22.84 -9.33 3.90
CA ASP A 19 -21.65 -8.48 3.98
C ASP A 19 -22.00 -7.01 3.66
N PRO A 20 -21.75 -6.07 4.59
CA PRO A 20 -21.98 -4.65 4.33
C PRO A 20 -21.09 -4.08 3.21
N VAL A 21 -20.03 -4.80 2.82
CA VAL A 21 -19.13 -4.46 1.70
C VAL A 21 -19.81 -4.54 0.33
N GLY A 22 -20.80 -5.42 0.15
CA GLY A 22 -21.49 -5.59 -1.13
C GLY A 22 -20.67 -6.32 -2.21
N PHE A 23 -21.06 -6.14 -3.48
CA PHE A 23 -20.42 -6.76 -4.65
C PHE A 23 -19.32 -5.88 -5.22
N LEU A 24 -18.21 -6.51 -5.60
CA LEU A 24 -17.05 -5.88 -6.22
C LEU A 24 -16.77 -6.55 -7.56
N ALA A 25 -16.85 -5.77 -8.63
CA ALA A 25 -16.76 -6.25 -10.01
C ALA A 25 -15.45 -6.99 -10.34
N ASP A 26 -14.39 -6.68 -9.61
CA ASP A 26 -13.04 -7.22 -9.79
C ASP A 26 -12.66 -8.28 -8.73
N ASN A 27 -13.57 -8.59 -7.80
CA ASN A 27 -13.38 -9.63 -6.81
C ASN A 27 -14.52 -10.65 -6.89
N VAL A 28 -14.30 -11.76 -7.60
CA VAL A 28 -15.29 -12.83 -7.78
C VAL A 28 -15.76 -13.44 -6.45
N HIS A 29 -14.99 -13.28 -5.37
CA HIS A 29 -15.33 -13.78 -4.05
C HIS A 29 -16.34 -12.89 -3.32
N SER A 30 -16.55 -11.64 -3.78
CA SER A 30 -17.58 -10.73 -3.27
C SER A 30 -19.02 -11.19 -3.56
N PHE A 31 -19.21 -12.13 -4.49
CA PHE A 31 -20.50 -12.82 -4.68
C PHE A 31 -20.88 -13.65 -3.44
N GLY A 32 -19.89 -14.14 -2.69
CA GLY A 32 -20.08 -14.90 -1.46
C GLY A 32 -20.37 -14.00 -0.26
N ARG A 33 -21.47 -13.23 -0.29
CA ARG A 33 -21.80 -12.21 0.74
C ARG A 33 -22.04 -12.74 2.17
N TYR A 34 -22.03 -14.06 2.36
CA TYR A 34 -22.12 -14.72 3.66
C TYR A 34 -20.87 -15.55 3.99
N THR A 35 -19.87 -15.56 3.10
CA THR A 35 -18.66 -16.38 3.26
C THR A 35 -17.71 -15.76 4.26
N TYR A 36 -17.22 -16.58 5.19
CA TYR A 36 -16.16 -16.17 6.11
C TYR A 36 -14.82 -16.31 5.40
N VAL A 37 -14.09 -15.19 5.25
CA VAL A 37 -12.75 -15.13 4.66
C VAL A 37 -12.57 -15.91 3.35
N ASN A 38 -13.55 -15.80 2.45
CA ASN A 38 -13.56 -16.51 1.18
C ASN A 38 -13.42 -18.05 1.33
N ASN A 39 -14.08 -18.60 2.35
CA ASN A 39 -14.04 -20.03 2.71
C ASN A 39 -12.64 -20.58 3.01
N ASN A 40 -11.69 -19.73 3.42
CA ASN A 40 -10.36 -20.17 3.83
C ASN A 40 -10.00 -19.76 5.28
N PRO A 41 -10.76 -20.27 6.28
CA PRO A 41 -10.57 -19.94 7.70
C PRO A 41 -9.25 -20.45 8.29
N TYR A 42 -8.57 -21.38 7.62
CA TYR A 42 -7.23 -21.81 8.01
C TYR A 42 -6.19 -20.73 7.76
N LYS A 43 -6.35 -20.00 6.65
CA LYS A 43 -5.38 -19.00 6.18
C LYS A 43 -5.70 -17.59 6.66
N TYR A 44 -6.97 -17.30 6.94
CA TYR A 44 -7.45 -15.96 7.25
C TYR A 44 -8.41 -15.96 8.44
N VAL A 45 -8.45 -14.84 9.15
CA VAL A 45 -9.37 -14.51 10.22
C VAL A 45 -9.98 -13.15 9.89
N ASP A 46 -11.30 -13.02 9.96
CA ASP A 46 -11.99 -11.73 9.88
C ASP A 46 -12.34 -11.27 11.31
N PRO A 47 -11.56 -10.34 11.92
CA PRO A 47 -11.70 -9.99 13.34
C PRO A 47 -12.85 -9.02 13.64
N ASP A 48 -13.20 -8.17 12.68
CA ASP A 48 -14.22 -7.13 12.82
C ASP A 48 -15.46 -7.36 11.95
N GLY A 49 -15.50 -8.50 11.27
CA GLY A 49 -16.61 -8.90 10.40
C GLY A 49 -16.66 -8.08 9.12
N LYS A 50 -15.57 -7.45 8.69
CA LYS A 50 -15.50 -6.66 7.45
C LYS A 50 -14.39 -7.11 6.52
N TYR A 51 -13.27 -7.64 7.02
CA TYR A 51 -12.15 -8.05 6.18
C TYR A 51 -11.35 -9.22 6.78
N GLY A 52 -10.94 -10.15 5.93
CA GLY A 52 -10.04 -11.23 6.31
C GLY A 52 -8.58 -10.78 6.33
N ARG A 53 -7.97 -10.71 7.52
CA ARG A 53 -6.51 -10.65 7.67
C ARG A 53 -5.94 -12.07 7.80
N ARG A 54 -4.66 -12.30 7.53
CA ARG A 54 -4.09 -13.66 7.69
C ARG A 54 -4.06 -14.10 9.16
N SER A 55 -4.19 -15.41 9.37
CA SER A 55 -3.98 -16.05 10.67
C SER A 55 -2.48 -16.06 11.06
N GLY A 56 -2.16 -16.13 12.36
CA GLY A 56 -0.78 -16.30 12.85
C GLY A 56 -0.15 -15.10 13.57
N TRP A 57 -0.85 -13.97 13.68
CA TRP A 57 -0.44 -12.81 14.45
C TRP A 57 -1.40 -12.53 15.61
N THR A 58 -0.87 -12.04 16.74
CA THR A 58 -1.70 -11.61 17.87
C THR A 58 -2.40 -10.29 17.56
N ASP A 59 -3.46 -9.99 18.31
CA ASP A 59 -4.19 -8.73 18.17
C ASP A 59 -3.30 -7.50 18.41
N GLU A 60 -2.33 -7.57 19.31
CA GLU A 60 -1.38 -6.46 19.54
C GLU A 60 -0.50 -6.20 18.32
N LYS A 61 -0.06 -7.26 17.63
CA LYS A 61 0.77 -7.13 16.42
C LYS A 61 -0.02 -6.47 15.30
N TRP A 62 -1.28 -6.86 15.12
CA TRP A 62 -2.17 -6.22 14.16
C TRP A 62 -2.47 -4.77 14.52
N LYS A 63 -2.81 -4.45 15.77
CA LYS A 63 -3.00 -3.06 16.21
C LYS A 63 -1.80 -2.17 15.91
N LYS A 64 -0.58 -2.70 16.13
CA LYS A 64 0.66 -1.98 15.81
C LYS A 64 0.82 -1.76 14.30
N PHE A 65 0.50 -2.76 13.49
CA PHE A 65 0.52 -2.67 12.03
C PHE A 65 -0.49 -1.63 11.52
N ASP A 66 -1.74 -1.72 11.97
CA ASP A 66 -2.82 -0.81 11.57
C ASP A 66 -2.49 0.64 11.97
N SER A 67 -1.90 0.83 13.16
CA SER A 67 -1.42 2.15 13.61
C SER A 67 -0.30 2.69 12.72
N ALA A 68 0.62 1.82 12.27
CA ALA A 68 1.70 2.21 11.37
C ALA A 68 1.16 2.57 9.97
N GLN A 69 0.20 1.81 9.45
CA GLN A 69 -0.49 2.08 8.18
C GLN A 69 -1.26 3.39 8.22
N LYS A 70 -2.01 3.66 9.30
CA LYS A 70 -2.70 4.94 9.49
C LYS A 70 -1.71 6.12 9.52
N ALA A 71 -0.64 6.01 10.30
CA ALA A 71 0.39 7.04 10.38
C ALA A 71 1.15 7.24 9.06
N LEU A 72 1.25 6.20 8.22
CA LEU A 72 1.74 6.34 6.85
C LEU A 72 0.74 7.14 6.00
N GLY A 73 -0.55 6.83 6.09
CA GLY A 73 -1.59 7.54 5.35
C GLY A 73 -1.59 9.03 5.62
N GLU A 74 -1.47 9.43 6.88
CA GLU A 74 -1.32 10.84 7.28
C GLU A 74 -0.10 11.49 6.62
N LYS A 75 1.06 10.82 6.62
CA LYS A 75 2.28 11.33 5.97
C LYS A 75 2.14 11.43 4.45
N MET A 76 1.53 10.45 3.80
CA MET A 76 1.29 10.48 2.35
C MET A 76 0.34 11.63 1.97
N ALA A 77 -0.72 11.85 2.76
CA ALA A 77 -1.62 12.98 2.60
C ALA A 77 -0.87 14.32 2.72
N SER A 78 -0.06 14.49 3.78
CA SER A 78 0.74 15.71 3.96
C SER A 78 1.74 15.94 2.82
N ALA A 79 2.39 14.89 2.33
CA ALA A 79 3.33 14.99 1.21
C ALA A 79 2.61 15.35 -0.10
N SER A 80 1.45 14.73 -0.37
CA SER A 80 0.60 15.06 -1.51
C SER A 80 0.20 16.54 -1.49
N GLU A 81 -0.25 17.04 -0.34
CA GLU A 81 -0.67 18.42 -0.19
C GLU A 81 0.50 19.41 -0.34
N SER A 82 1.67 19.07 0.19
CA SER A 82 2.90 19.84 -0.02
C SER A 82 3.27 19.93 -1.51
N LEU A 83 3.21 18.82 -2.25
CA LEU A 83 3.48 18.81 -3.69
C LEU A 83 2.46 19.64 -4.47
N LYS A 84 1.16 19.56 -4.13
CA LYS A 84 0.11 20.39 -4.74
C LYS A 84 0.33 21.87 -4.46
N SER A 85 0.68 22.23 -3.22
CA SER A 85 0.98 23.60 -2.84
C SER A 85 2.20 24.15 -3.57
N GLN A 86 3.25 23.34 -3.73
CA GLN A 86 4.42 23.72 -4.51
C GLN A 86 4.06 23.90 -5.99
N ALA A 87 3.27 22.99 -6.57
CA ALA A 87 2.83 23.09 -7.95
C ALA A 87 2.01 24.37 -8.20
N ALA A 88 1.11 24.72 -7.28
CA ALA A 88 0.29 25.93 -7.37
C ALA A 88 1.10 27.23 -7.22
N GLY A 89 2.28 27.17 -6.59
CA GLY A 89 3.18 28.31 -6.42
C GLY A 89 4.09 28.58 -7.63
N LEU A 90 4.19 27.65 -8.58
CA LEU A 90 5.03 27.81 -9.76
C LEU A 90 4.33 28.60 -10.86
N GLN A 91 5.05 29.53 -11.48
CA GLN A 91 4.60 30.23 -12.68
C GLN A 91 4.74 29.35 -13.95
N GLU A 92 4.10 29.77 -15.03
CA GLU A 92 4.21 29.06 -16.32
C GLU A 92 5.67 29.02 -16.80
N GLY A 93 6.16 27.82 -17.09
CA GLY A 93 7.56 27.58 -17.48
C GLY A 93 8.56 27.55 -16.32
N GLU A 94 8.13 27.81 -15.08
CA GLU A 94 8.98 27.69 -13.90
C GLU A 94 9.16 26.21 -13.51
N SER A 95 10.23 25.94 -12.77
CA SER A 95 10.46 24.64 -12.14
C SER A 95 11.04 24.84 -10.74
N THR A 96 10.87 23.85 -9.88
CA THR A 96 11.49 23.84 -8.55
C THR A 96 13.02 23.91 -8.64
N SER A 97 13.70 24.11 -7.50
CA SER A 97 15.16 23.99 -7.42
C SER A 97 15.69 22.64 -7.91
N ASP A 98 14.90 21.59 -7.72
CA ASP A 98 15.20 20.24 -8.20
C ASP A 98 14.79 20.04 -9.68
N GLY A 99 14.22 21.08 -10.30
CA GLY A 99 13.81 21.19 -11.69
C GLY A 99 12.63 20.32 -12.07
N TYR A 100 11.62 20.26 -11.20
CA TYR A 100 10.30 19.70 -11.49
C TYR A 100 9.33 20.80 -11.92
N SER A 101 8.56 20.55 -12.96
CA SER A 101 7.46 21.44 -13.35
C SER A 101 6.25 21.27 -12.42
N ALA A 102 5.27 22.19 -12.51
CA ALA A 102 3.99 22.05 -11.81
C ALA A 102 3.26 20.73 -12.17
N SER A 103 3.36 20.28 -13.43
CA SER A 103 2.75 19.03 -13.87
C SER A 103 3.42 17.79 -13.27
N ASP A 104 4.75 17.83 -13.10
CA ASP A 104 5.51 16.75 -12.47
C ASP A 104 5.11 16.60 -11.00
N LEU A 105 5.07 17.72 -10.27
CA LEU A 105 4.65 17.76 -8.87
C LEU A 105 3.21 17.26 -8.70
N THR A 106 2.30 17.72 -9.57
CA THR A 106 0.89 17.29 -9.54
C THR A 106 0.74 15.79 -9.88
N SER A 107 1.58 15.26 -10.77
CA SER A 107 1.61 13.83 -11.10
C SER A 107 2.06 12.98 -9.92
N MET A 108 3.11 13.43 -9.20
CA MET A 108 3.55 12.76 -7.98
C MET A 108 2.50 12.84 -6.87
N ALA A 109 1.86 14.01 -6.68
CA ALA A 109 0.77 14.18 -5.73
C ALA A 109 -0.42 13.25 -6.04
N SER A 110 -0.83 13.19 -7.31
CA SER A 110 -1.90 12.27 -7.76
C SER A 110 -1.56 10.81 -7.48
N SER A 111 -0.28 10.44 -7.66
CA SER A 111 0.20 9.09 -7.35
C SER A 111 0.12 8.80 -5.84
N LEU A 112 0.52 9.76 -4.99
CA LEU A 112 0.37 9.65 -3.55
C LEU A 112 -1.10 9.57 -3.12
N ASP A 113 -2.00 10.35 -3.72
CA ASP A 113 -3.45 10.28 -3.42
C ASP A 113 -4.03 8.91 -3.76
N LYS A 114 -3.65 8.33 -4.90
CA LYS A 114 -4.07 6.97 -5.29
C LYS A 114 -3.47 5.91 -4.38
N GLY A 115 -2.19 6.03 -4.03
CA GLY A 115 -1.52 5.14 -3.07
C GLY A 115 -2.13 5.25 -1.68
N LEU A 116 -2.55 6.46 -1.27
CA LEU A 116 -3.26 6.73 -0.02
C LEU A 116 -4.63 6.07 -0.01
N ALA A 117 -5.41 6.21 -1.09
CA ALA A 117 -6.66 5.48 -1.24
C ALA A 117 -6.44 3.97 -1.13
N ALA A 118 -5.31 3.48 -1.67
CA ALA A 118 -4.95 2.07 -1.62
C ALA A 118 -4.41 1.57 -0.26
N ILE A 119 -4.26 2.43 0.76
CA ILE A 119 -3.91 2.04 2.14
C ILE A 119 -5.00 2.42 3.15
N ASN A 120 -5.92 3.32 2.79
CA ASN A 120 -7.04 3.72 3.64
C ASN A 120 -8.32 2.93 3.36
N ASP A 121 -8.34 2.08 2.32
CA ASP A 121 -9.47 1.21 2.07
C ASP A 121 -9.63 0.22 3.23
N ASN A 122 -10.83 0.23 3.79
CA ASN A 122 -11.25 -0.60 4.93
C ASN A 122 -11.64 -2.03 4.49
N GLY A 123 -11.16 -2.48 3.33
CA GLY A 123 -11.45 -3.78 2.75
C GLY A 123 -12.76 -3.81 1.95
N THR A 124 -13.50 -2.71 1.87
CA THR A 124 -14.73 -2.66 1.06
C THR A 124 -14.44 -2.57 -0.43
N GLY A 125 -13.29 -2.06 -0.84
CA GLY A 125 -12.89 -1.93 -2.25
C GLY A 125 -11.77 -2.87 -2.70
N GLY A 126 -11.14 -3.58 -1.76
CA GLY A 126 -10.04 -4.53 -1.99
C GLY A 126 -8.64 -3.99 -1.71
N HIS A 127 -8.47 -2.71 -1.34
CA HIS A 127 -7.17 -2.07 -1.22
C HIS A 127 -6.53 -2.09 0.19
N PHE A 128 -6.35 -3.28 0.79
CA PHE A 128 -5.78 -3.38 2.14
C PHE A 128 -4.37 -3.97 2.13
N ALA A 129 -3.51 -3.46 3.03
CA ALA A 129 -2.20 -4.03 3.29
C ALA A 129 -2.28 -5.14 4.33
N ASN A 130 -1.86 -6.34 3.96
CA ASN A 130 -1.76 -7.50 4.83
C ASN A 130 -0.30 -7.75 5.22
N ALA A 131 -0.10 -8.60 6.21
CA ALA A 131 1.22 -9.07 6.60
C ALA A 131 1.27 -10.61 6.66
N GLU A 132 2.33 -11.20 6.12
CA GLU A 132 2.54 -12.65 6.00
C GLU A 132 4.03 -13.05 6.08
N SER A 133 4.34 -14.21 6.66
CA SER A 133 5.65 -14.84 6.48
C SER A 133 5.82 -15.32 5.03
N MET A 134 6.77 -14.73 4.29
CA MET A 134 7.06 -15.09 2.90
C MET A 134 8.48 -15.65 2.78
N LYS A 135 8.68 -16.62 1.88
CA LYS A 135 10.03 -17.10 1.52
C LYS A 135 10.75 -16.05 0.66
N GLY A 136 12.03 -15.83 0.94
CA GLY A 136 12.89 -14.90 0.18
C GLY A 136 13.06 -13.54 0.86
N ASN A 137 13.80 -12.65 0.18
CA ASN A 137 14.25 -11.37 0.73
C ASN A 137 13.40 -10.15 0.29
N LEU A 138 12.21 -10.36 -0.27
CA LEU A 138 11.30 -9.24 -0.56
C LEU A 138 10.70 -8.72 0.74
N ALA A 139 10.68 -7.40 0.94
CA ALA A 139 10.11 -6.76 2.12
C ALA A 139 8.56 -6.68 2.05
N GLY A 140 8.01 -6.63 0.84
CA GLY A 140 6.59 -6.65 0.56
C GLY A 140 6.33 -6.96 -0.91
N THR A 141 5.05 -7.06 -1.27
CA THR A 141 4.59 -7.21 -2.65
C THR A 141 3.24 -6.52 -2.84
N GLY A 142 3.17 -5.66 -3.85
CA GLY A 142 1.97 -5.19 -4.52
C GLY A 142 1.99 -5.63 -5.97
N VAL A 143 0.83 -5.60 -6.62
CA VAL A 143 0.71 -5.86 -8.05
C VAL A 143 0.33 -4.55 -8.73
N ILE A 144 0.90 -4.27 -9.90
CA ILE A 144 0.55 -3.04 -10.64
C ILE A 144 -0.94 -3.04 -10.95
N GLY A 145 -1.67 -2.01 -10.49
CA GLY A 145 -3.13 -1.93 -10.60
C GLY A 145 -3.89 -2.96 -9.75
N GLY A 146 -3.17 -3.72 -8.93
CA GLY A 146 -3.75 -4.64 -7.95
C GLY A 146 -4.35 -3.90 -6.77
N LYS A 147 -4.99 -4.66 -5.90
CA LYS A 147 -5.63 -4.10 -4.71
C LYS A 147 -4.96 -4.54 -3.42
N THR A 148 -4.42 -5.74 -3.35
CA THR A 148 -3.79 -6.23 -2.12
C THR A 148 -2.30 -5.88 -2.06
N ILE A 149 -1.85 -5.43 -0.89
CA ILE A 149 -0.42 -5.34 -0.54
C ILE A 149 -0.14 -6.44 0.48
N THR A 150 1.00 -7.13 0.38
CA THR A 150 1.43 -8.11 1.39
C THR A 150 2.82 -7.78 1.89
N MET A 151 2.97 -7.60 3.20
CA MET A 151 4.22 -7.31 3.89
C MET A 151 4.87 -8.61 4.37
N ASN A 152 6.16 -8.80 4.06
CA ASN A 152 6.88 -9.99 4.47
C ASN A 152 7.34 -9.89 5.92
N THR A 153 6.75 -10.69 6.79
CA THR A 153 7.01 -10.67 8.23
C THR A 153 8.31 -11.35 8.62
N SER A 154 8.88 -12.14 7.70
CA SER A 154 10.16 -12.83 7.88
C SER A 154 11.35 -12.00 7.39
N HIS A 155 11.11 -10.85 6.76
CA HIS A 155 12.17 -9.98 6.28
C HIS A 155 12.89 -9.29 7.46
N ALA A 156 14.21 -9.12 7.38
CA ALA A 156 15.01 -8.56 8.48
C ALA A 156 14.59 -7.12 8.90
N ASN A 157 14.07 -6.35 7.95
CA ASN A 157 13.57 -4.98 8.22
C ASN A 157 12.10 -4.96 8.69
N PHE A 158 11.43 -6.11 8.75
CA PHE A 158 10.08 -6.19 9.24
C PHE A 158 10.01 -5.82 10.73
N GLY A 159 9.06 -4.97 11.10
CA GLY A 159 8.93 -4.44 12.47
C GLY A 159 9.74 -3.16 12.74
N ASN A 160 10.68 -2.78 11.85
CA ASN A 160 11.22 -1.43 11.82
C ASN A 160 10.12 -0.47 11.32
N ASN A 161 9.71 0.46 12.18
CA ASN A 161 8.55 1.32 11.92
C ASN A 161 8.67 2.11 10.62
N GLN A 162 9.85 2.67 10.32
CA GLN A 162 10.05 3.47 9.12
C GLN A 162 10.14 2.61 7.85
N SER A 163 10.88 1.50 7.91
CA SER A 163 11.02 0.57 6.78
C SER A 163 9.68 -0.08 6.42
N THR A 164 8.89 -0.44 7.44
CA THR A 164 7.54 -1.00 7.27
C THR A 164 6.64 0.00 6.56
N LYS A 165 6.58 1.25 7.04
CA LYS A 165 5.79 2.32 6.41
C LYS A 165 6.25 2.61 4.99
N PHE A 166 7.56 2.70 4.76
CA PHE A 166 8.09 2.93 3.41
C PHE A 166 7.68 1.82 2.46
N THR A 167 7.82 0.56 2.86
CA THR A 167 7.45 -0.60 2.02
C THR A 167 5.95 -0.60 1.72
N ILE A 168 5.07 -0.39 2.72
CA ILE A 168 3.62 -0.34 2.48
C ILE A 168 3.28 0.77 1.48
N GLY A 169 3.84 1.98 1.64
CA GLY A 169 3.59 3.08 0.72
C GLY A 169 4.16 2.83 -0.67
N HIS A 170 5.34 2.20 -0.76
CA HIS A 170 5.94 1.81 -2.03
C HIS A 170 5.04 0.83 -2.81
N GLU A 171 4.57 -0.23 -2.15
CA GLU A 171 3.69 -1.21 -2.78
C GLU A 171 2.31 -0.61 -3.10
N SER A 172 1.84 0.39 -2.33
CA SER A 172 0.59 1.07 -2.65
C SER A 172 0.68 1.94 -3.91
N LEU A 173 1.87 2.48 -4.21
CA LEU A 173 2.12 3.16 -5.46
C LEU A 173 2.13 2.20 -6.67
N HIS A 174 2.53 0.95 -6.47
CA HIS A 174 2.31 -0.08 -7.49
C HIS A 174 0.83 -0.33 -7.74
N ASN A 175 0.03 -0.49 -6.69
CA ASN A 175 -1.42 -0.57 -6.83
C ASN A 175 -2.02 0.66 -7.54
N ALA A 176 -1.43 1.84 -7.34
CA ALA A 176 -1.79 3.08 -8.05
C ALA A 176 -1.35 3.12 -9.53
N GLY A 177 -0.65 2.09 -10.03
CA GLY A 177 -0.25 1.94 -11.42
C GLY A 177 1.19 2.34 -11.73
N LEU A 178 2.00 2.71 -10.73
CA LEU A 178 3.39 3.09 -10.96
C LEU A 178 4.25 1.86 -11.24
N THR A 179 5.32 2.06 -11.99
CA THR A 179 6.23 0.98 -12.40
C THR A 179 7.68 1.33 -12.07
N HIS A 180 8.55 0.33 -12.13
CA HIS A 180 9.98 0.51 -11.95
C HIS A 180 10.69 0.62 -13.29
N PRO A 181 10.90 1.82 -13.85
CA PRO A 181 11.70 1.96 -15.04
C PRO A 181 13.17 1.66 -14.70
N LYS A 182 13.72 0.57 -15.25
CA LYS A 182 15.14 0.24 -15.08
C LYS A 182 16.02 1.40 -15.56
N HIS A 183 17.13 1.60 -14.86
CA HIS A 183 18.14 2.59 -15.22
C HIS A 183 19.54 2.07 -14.88
N ILE A 184 20.52 2.25 -15.77
CA ILE A 184 21.89 1.72 -15.62
C ILE A 184 21.89 0.20 -15.30
N GLY A 185 21.02 -0.57 -15.99
CA GLY A 185 20.93 -2.03 -15.84
C GLY A 185 20.24 -2.54 -14.56
N PHE A 186 19.99 -1.68 -13.57
CA PHE A 186 19.34 -2.06 -12.31
C PHE A 186 17.95 -1.43 -12.16
N VAL A 187 17.15 -2.02 -11.28
CA VAL A 187 15.92 -1.38 -10.79
C VAL A 187 16.32 -0.29 -9.79
N PRO A 188 15.88 0.97 -9.98
CA PRO A 188 16.23 2.07 -9.08
C PRO A 188 15.54 1.92 -7.73
N TYR A 189 16.27 1.44 -6.72
CA TYR A 189 15.81 1.38 -5.33
C TYR A 189 16.69 2.24 -4.41
N ARG A 190 16.06 3.06 -3.57
CA ARG A 190 16.64 3.90 -2.54
C ARG A 190 17.37 3.10 -1.47
N PHE A 191 16.82 1.93 -1.08
CA PHE A 191 17.38 1.08 -0.02
C PHE A 191 17.90 -0.28 -0.53
N GLY A 192 18.18 -0.39 -1.83
CA GLY A 192 18.66 -1.64 -2.45
C GLY A 192 20.17 -1.87 -2.37
N SER A 193 20.63 -2.83 -3.17
CA SER A 193 22.06 -3.08 -3.44
C SER A 193 22.78 -1.85 -3.97
N PHE A 194 24.12 -1.86 -4.01
CA PHE A 194 24.92 -0.76 -4.57
C PHE A 194 24.46 -0.35 -5.97
N GLY A 195 24.27 -1.31 -6.90
CA GLY A 195 23.81 -1.03 -8.26
C GLY A 195 22.41 -0.41 -8.32
N GLN A 196 21.48 -0.89 -7.48
CA GLN A 196 20.12 -0.34 -7.40
C GLN A 196 20.10 1.09 -6.83
N ARG A 197 20.93 1.37 -5.81
CA ARG A 197 21.08 2.72 -5.25
C ARG A 197 21.73 3.69 -6.23
N MET A 198 22.73 3.23 -6.99
CA MET A 198 23.33 4.04 -8.06
C MET A 198 22.32 4.33 -9.17
N SER A 199 21.54 3.32 -9.57
CA SER A 199 20.43 3.48 -10.51
C SER A 199 19.40 4.50 -10.03
N TYR A 200 19.02 4.45 -8.75
CA TYR A 200 18.12 5.43 -8.14
C TYR A 200 18.68 6.85 -8.15
N LYS A 201 19.93 7.02 -7.72
CA LYS A 201 20.59 8.35 -7.66
C LYS A 201 20.77 9.01 -9.02
N ASN A 202 20.92 8.22 -10.08
CA ASN A 202 21.11 8.71 -11.44
C ASN A 202 19.83 8.70 -12.28
N LEU A 203 18.69 8.32 -11.68
CA LEU A 203 17.44 8.19 -12.40
C LEU A 203 17.07 9.52 -13.08
N PRO A 204 16.82 9.58 -14.40
CA PRO A 204 16.43 10.81 -15.08
C PRO A 204 15.11 11.36 -14.53
N LYS A 205 14.94 12.69 -14.48
CA LYS A 205 13.77 13.36 -13.87
C LYS A 205 12.42 12.86 -14.39
N HIS A 206 12.27 12.72 -15.70
CA HIS A 206 11.04 12.20 -16.32
C HIS A 206 10.70 10.75 -15.89
N LYS A 207 11.66 10.00 -15.35
CA LYS A 207 11.46 8.66 -14.75
C LYS A 207 11.29 8.71 -13.23
N GLN A 208 11.75 9.77 -12.57
CA GLN A 208 11.59 9.97 -11.14
C GLN A 208 10.10 10.15 -10.77
N VAL A 209 9.35 10.92 -11.57
CA VAL A 209 7.92 11.19 -11.33
C VAL A 209 7.02 9.95 -11.39
N THR A 210 7.47 8.87 -12.03
CA THR A 210 6.74 7.58 -12.13
C THR A 210 7.36 6.46 -11.32
N ASN A 211 8.47 6.72 -10.61
CA ASN A 211 9.18 5.73 -9.82
C ASN A 211 8.65 5.70 -8.37
N PRO A 212 8.14 4.55 -7.89
CA PRO A 212 7.61 4.42 -6.53
C PRO A 212 8.58 4.86 -5.43
N ASP A 213 9.86 4.49 -5.53
CA ASP A 213 10.87 4.88 -4.54
C ASP A 213 11.10 6.38 -4.49
N HIS A 214 11.10 7.03 -5.65
CA HIS A 214 11.29 8.47 -5.74
C HIS A 214 10.07 9.22 -5.20
N VAL A 215 8.86 8.79 -5.58
CA VAL A 215 7.62 9.37 -5.06
C VAL A 215 7.52 9.16 -3.54
N MET A 216 7.87 7.97 -3.02
CA MET A 216 7.92 7.73 -1.57
C MET A 216 9.01 8.52 -0.84
N SER A 217 10.06 8.97 -1.52
CA SER A 217 11.04 9.87 -0.92
C SER A 217 10.45 11.25 -0.60
N GLN A 218 9.34 11.65 -1.22
CA GLN A 218 8.61 12.87 -0.83
C GLN A 218 7.88 12.70 0.52
N VAL A 219 7.59 11.45 0.92
CA VAL A 219 6.94 11.09 2.19
C VAL A 219 7.98 10.85 3.30
N PHE A 220 9.12 10.29 2.93
CA PHE A 220 10.26 9.99 3.81
C PHE A 220 11.56 10.52 3.16
N PRO A 221 11.82 11.83 3.26
CA PRO A 221 12.99 12.47 2.66
C PRO A 221 14.32 11.92 3.15
#